data_AF-A0A1L8SY88-F1
#
_entry.id   AF-A0A1L8SY88-F1
#
_cell.length_a   1.000
_cell.length_b   1.000
_cell.length_c   1.000
_cell.angle_alpha   90.00
_cell.angle_beta   90.00
_cell.angle_gamma   90.00
#
_symmetry.space_group_name_H-M   'P 1'
#
loop_
_entity.id
_entity.type
_entity.pdbx_description
1 polymer ?
#
loop_
_entity_poly.entity_id
_entity_poly.type
_entity_poly.pdbx_seq_one_letter_code
_entity_poly.pdbx_strand_id
1 'polypeptide(L)'
;MLHQEILSPKEVARKLSNLSEGLFAIRCELKSKTYQIILYKYQADYFLIENPALVTVLLEKDNRAFSSPEQLLNEIEISFENNQYLAASKEWVRLDLNTLKLLDNVEIKFFSLEE
;
A
#
# COMPACT_ATOMS: atom_id res chain seq x y z
N MET A 1 14.73 1.74 -12.09
CA MET A 1 14.73 1.15 -10.72
C MET A 1 13.47 1.63 -10.04
N LEU A 2 12.76 0.75 -9.34
CA LEU A 2 11.54 1.10 -8.65
C LEU A 2 11.84 2.07 -7.50
N HIS A 3 11.28 3.27 -7.55
CA HIS A 3 11.47 4.27 -6.50
C HIS A 3 10.61 3.93 -5.29
N GLN A 4 11.24 3.91 -4.11
CA GLN A 4 10.62 3.47 -2.87
C GLN A 4 10.92 4.44 -1.72
N GLU A 5 9.93 4.70 -0.88
CA GLU A 5 10.02 5.61 0.27
C GLU A 5 9.34 5.00 1.50
N ILE A 6 9.93 5.17 2.68
CA ILE A 6 9.26 4.86 3.94
C ILE A 6 8.48 6.10 4.36
N LEU A 7 7.19 5.93 4.66
CA LEU A 7 6.29 7.03 5.00
C LEU A 7 5.60 6.79 6.34
N SER A 8 5.27 7.86 7.04
CA SER A 8 4.31 7.85 8.14
C SER A 8 2.86 7.91 7.62
N PRO A 9 1.86 7.49 8.41
CA PRO A 9 0.45 7.63 8.07
C PRO A 9 0.03 9.08 7.69
N LYS A 10 0.69 10.09 8.26
CA LYS A 10 0.44 11.50 7.94
C LYS A 10 0.96 11.87 6.55
N GLU A 11 2.12 11.34 6.15
CA GLU A 11 2.71 11.58 4.84
C GLU A 11 1.94 10.88 3.74
N VAL A 12 1.45 9.65 3.98
CA VAL A 12 0.57 8.94 3.04
C VAL A 12 -0.67 9.77 2.73
N ALA A 13 -1.36 10.30 3.75
CA ALA A 13 -2.55 11.12 3.54
C ALA A 13 -2.26 12.39 2.70
N ARG A 14 -1.09 13.00 2.86
CA ARG A 14 -0.66 14.14 2.03
C ARG A 14 -0.36 13.69 0.59
N LYS A 15 0.39 12.61 0.42
CA LYS A 15 0.79 12.09 -0.89
C LYS A 15 -0.42 11.64 -1.72
N LEU A 16 -1.38 10.93 -1.13
CA LEU A 16 -2.61 10.51 -1.79
C LEU A 16 -3.43 11.67 -2.39
N SER A 17 -3.29 12.89 -1.86
CA SER A 17 -4.03 14.05 -2.38
C SER A 17 -3.49 14.56 -3.72
N ASN A 18 -2.21 14.28 -4.02
CA ASN A 18 -1.52 14.78 -5.21
C ASN A 18 -1.04 13.67 -6.16
N LEU A 19 -1.17 12.41 -5.74
CA LEU A 19 -0.70 11.24 -6.48
C LEU A 19 -1.78 10.74 -7.44
N SER A 20 -1.45 10.59 -8.72
CA SER A 20 -2.38 10.01 -9.69
C SER A 20 -2.37 8.49 -9.59
N GLU A 21 -1.18 7.89 -9.53
CA GLU A 21 -0.99 6.45 -9.35
C GLU A 21 0.10 6.12 -8.33
N GLY A 22 -0.15 5.08 -7.51
CA GLY A 22 0.94 4.45 -6.77
C GLY A 22 0.47 3.45 -5.73
N LEU A 23 1.45 2.78 -5.13
CA LEU A 23 1.21 1.69 -4.19
C LEU A 23 1.79 1.99 -2.82
N PHE A 24 1.04 1.61 -1.78
CA PHE A 24 1.45 1.66 -0.39
C PHE A 24 1.27 0.28 0.23
N ALA A 25 2.37 -0.34 0.65
CA ALA A 25 2.33 -1.52 1.52
C ALA A 25 2.25 -1.05 2.97
N ILE A 26 1.26 -1.52 3.71
CA ILE A 26 1.00 -1.09 5.10
C ILE A 26 0.97 -2.32 5.99
N ARG A 27 1.76 -2.30 7.07
CA ARG A 27 1.72 -3.26 8.16
C ARG A 27 1.59 -2.53 9.48
N CYS A 28 0.67 -2.99 10.32
CA CYS A 28 0.60 -2.59 11.72
C CYS A 28 0.42 -3.83 12.57
N GLU A 29 1.38 -4.10 13.45
CA GLU A 29 1.25 -5.17 14.43
C GLU A 29 0.21 -4.75 15.49
N LEU A 30 -0.74 -5.60 15.84
CA LEU A 30 -1.66 -5.36 16.96
C LEU A 30 -1.47 -6.50 17.96
N LYS A 31 -2.04 -6.35 19.16
CA LYS A 31 -1.84 -7.32 20.26
C LYS A 31 -2.14 -8.79 19.90
N SER A 32 -2.99 -9.05 18.91
CA SER A 32 -3.45 -10.41 18.58
C SER A 32 -3.54 -10.70 17.08
N LYS A 33 -3.34 -9.70 16.22
CA LYS A 33 -3.44 -9.79 14.77
C LYS A 33 -2.52 -8.76 14.14
N THR A 34 -2.08 -9.00 12.92
CA THR A 34 -1.36 -8.01 12.13
C THR A 34 -2.31 -7.46 11.09
N TYR A 35 -2.51 -6.14 11.08
CA TYR A 35 -3.18 -5.45 9.98
C TYR A 35 -2.19 -5.35 8.83
N GLN A 36 -2.51 -5.94 7.69
CA GLN A 36 -1.65 -5.95 6.50
C GLN A 36 -2.50 -5.70 5.28
N ILE A 37 -2.26 -4.58 4.60
CA ILE A 37 -2.95 -4.23 3.37
C ILE A 37 -1.99 -3.67 2.35
N ILE A 38 -2.39 -3.77 1.09
CA ILE A 38 -1.86 -2.96 0.01
C ILE A 38 -2.93 -1.94 -0.33
N LEU A 39 -2.58 -0.67 -0.21
CA LEU A 39 -3.38 0.43 -0.74
C LEU A 39 -2.81 0.79 -2.10
N TYR A 40 -3.58 0.52 -3.15
CA TYR A 40 -3.28 0.97 -4.50
C TYR A 40 -4.20 2.13 -4.88
N LYS A 41 -3.61 3.20 -5.41
CA LYS A 41 -4.31 4.40 -5.84
C LYS A 41 -4.17 4.51 -7.35
N TYR A 42 -5.28 4.69 -8.06
CA TYR A 42 -5.31 4.96 -9.50
C TYR A 42 -6.38 6.00 -9.83
N GLN A 43 -5.96 7.16 -10.33
CA GLN A 43 -6.84 8.28 -10.69
C GLN A 43 -7.81 8.73 -9.57
N ALA A 44 -9.08 8.36 -9.61
CA ALA A 44 -10.03 8.68 -8.53
C ALA A 44 -10.24 7.51 -7.56
N ASP A 45 -9.81 6.32 -7.96
CA ASP A 45 -10.12 5.06 -7.32
C ASP A 45 -9.04 4.63 -6.34
N TYR A 46 -9.49 3.97 -5.27
CA TYR A 46 -8.64 3.39 -4.25
C TYR A 46 -8.97 1.91 -4.18
N PHE A 47 -7.96 1.10 -3.93
CA PHE A 47 -8.14 -0.34 -3.79
C PHE A 47 -7.39 -0.80 -2.57
N LEU A 48 -8.09 -1.53 -1.70
CA LEU A 48 -7.53 -2.15 -0.52
C LEU A 48 -7.45 -3.63 -0.77
N ILE A 49 -6.24 -4.15 -0.85
CA ILE A 49 -5.97 -5.54 -1.21
C ILE A 49 -5.37 -6.22 0.01
N GLU A 50 -6.01 -7.29 0.46
CA GLU A 50 -5.49 -8.15 1.53
C GLU A 50 -4.60 -9.24 0.92
N ASN A 51 -3.29 -8.98 0.89
CA ASN A 51 -2.30 -9.99 0.50
C ASN A 51 -1.11 -9.98 1.48
N PRO A 52 -1.20 -10.70 2.62
CA PRO A 52 -0.17 -10.70 3.65
C PRO A 52 1.21 -11.17 3.14
N ALA A 53 1.23 -12.10 2.18
CA ALA A 53 2.47 -12.61 1.59
C ALA A 53 3.18 -11.50 0.81
N LEU A 54 2.45 -10.80 -0.08
CA LEU A 54 3.00 -9.71 -0.87
C LEU A 54 3.37 -8.51 0.02
N VAL A 55 2.57 -8.15 1.02
CA VAL A 55 2.91 -7.09 1.99
C VAL A 55 4.24 -7.39 2.69
N THR A 56 4.46 -8.65 3.08
CA THR A 56 5.70 -9.06 3.75
C THR A 56 6.90 -8.83 2.84
N VAL A 57 6.86 -9.32 1.61
CA VAL A 57 7.91 -9.12 0.60
C VAL A 57 8.16 -7.63 0.33
N LEU A 58 7.08 -6.83 0.21
CA LEU A 58 7.19 -5.40 -0.09
C LEU A 58 7.91 -4.64 1.03
N LEU A 59 7.61 -4.96 2.28
CA LEU A 59 8.16 -4.30 3.46
C LEU A 59 9.55 -4.80 3.89
N GLU A 60 10.08 -5.84 3.25
CA GLU A 60 11.45 -6.29 3.53
C GLU A 60 12.49 -5.19 3.19
N LYS A 61 13.52 -5.10 4.03
CA LYS A 61 14.58 -4.09 3.90
C LYS A 61 15.40 -4.26 2.62
N ASP A 62 15.67 -5.50 2.23
CA ASP A 62 16.33 -5.87 0.97
C ASP A 62 15.28 -6.27 -0.08
N ASN A 63 14.30 -5.40 -0.32
CA ASN A 63 13.32 -5.60 -1.38
C ASN A 63 13.98 -5.44 -2.76
N ARG A 64 14.73 -6.46 -3.16
CA ARG A 64 15.20 -6.73 -4.52
C ARG A 64 14.23 -7.66 -5.26
N ALA A 65 13.12 -8.04 -4.61
CA ALA A 65 12.12 -8.94 -5.16
C ALA A 65 11.52 -8.38 -6.46
N PHE A 66 11.41 -7.06 -6.54
CA PHE A 66 10.95 -6.35 -7.74
C PHE A 66 12.08 -5.53 -8.33
N SER A 67 12.56 -5.94 -9.50
CA SER A 67 13.62 -5.24 -10.23
C SER A 67 13.08 -4.10 -11.11
N SER A 68 11.77 -4.12 -11.41
CA SER A 68 11.08 -3.12 -12.21
C SER A 68 9.62 -2.90 -11.75
N PRO A 69 9.00 -1.74 -12.07
CA PRO A 69 7.59 -1.49 -11.80
C PRO A 69 6.65 -2.52 -12.44
N GLU A 70 6.96 -3.02 -13.64
CA GLU A 70 6.11 -3.97 -14.37
C GLU A 70 6.01 -5.32 -13.65
N GLN A 71 7.11 -5.79 -13.04
CA GLN A 71 7.07 -7.02 -12.23
C GLN A 71 6.16 -6.86 -11.02
N LEU A 72 6.21 -5.69 -10.37
CA LEU A 72 5.35 -5.39 -9.24
C LEU A 72 3.88 -5.29 -9.69
N LEU A 73 3.60 -4.60 -10.80
CA LEU A 73 2.25 -4.49 -11.36
C LEU A 73 1.61 -5.86 -11.64
N ASN A 74 2.37 -6.80 -12.22
CA ASN A 74 1.87 -8.16 -12.47
C ASN A 74 1.42 -8.88 -11.17
N GLU A 75 2.19 -8.80 -10.10
CA GLU A 75 1.82 -9.42 -8.81
C GLU A 75 0.60 -8.74 -8.16
N ILE A 76 0.48 -7.41 -8.33
CA ILE A 76 -0.69 -6.68 -7.84
C ILE A 76 -1.93 -7.07 -8.67
N GLU A 77 -1.81 -7.24 -9.98
CA GLU A 77 -2.91 -7.61 -10.88
C GLU A 77 -3.50 -8.98 -10.50
N ILE A 78 -2.65 -9.96 -10.19
CA ILE A 78 -3.09 -11.24 -9.62
C ILE A 78 -3.85 -11.03 -8.29
N SER A 79 -3.39 -10.08 -7.47
CA SER A 79 -4.04 -9.77 -6.19
C SER A 79 -5.37 -9.02 -6.39
N PHE A 80 -5.51 -8.25 -7.46
CA PHE A 80 -6.75 -7.58 -7.86
C PHE A 80 -7.83 -8.56 -8.29
N GLU A 81 -7.47 -9.58 -9.05
CA GLU A 81 -8.39 -10.65 -9.44
C GLU A 81 -9.00 -11.33 -8.20
N ASN A 82 -8.16 -11.63 -7.21
CA ASN A 82 -8.59 -12.21 -5.94
C ASN A 82 -9.50 -11.28 -5.13
N ASN A 83 -9.31 -9.96 -5.25
CA ASN A 83 -10.14 -8.94 -4.62
C ASN A 83 -11.32 -8.47 -5.49
N GLN A 84 -11.59 -9.17 -6.61
CA GLN A 84 -12.68 -8.87 -7.56
C GLN A 84 -12.68 -7.43 -8.09
N TYR A 85 -11.52 -6.77 -8.10
CA TYR A 85 -11.38 -5.36 -8.51
C TYR A 85 -12.32 -4.39 -7.75
N LEU A 86 -12.72 -4.74 -6.52
CA LEU A 86 -13.60 -3.88 -5.74
C LEU A 86 -12.84 -2.64 -5.25
N ALA A 87 -13.29 -1.48 -5.73
CA ALA A 87 -12.78 -0.21 -5.26
C ALA A 87 -13.28 0.07 -3.83
N ALA A 88 -12.38 0.59 -3.00
CA ALA A 88 -12.68 1.16 -1.70
C ALA A 88 -13.06 2.63 -1.84
N SER A 89 -14.00 3.08 -1.01
CA SER A 89 -14.33 4.50 -0.95
C SER A 89 -13.18 5.29 -0.31
N LYS A 90 -13.04 6.56 -0.72
CA LYS A 90 -12.05 7.48 -0.15
C LYS A 90 -12.25 7.66 1.35
N GLU A 91 -13.49 7.64 1.82
CA GLU A 91 -13.86 7.73 3.23
C GLU A 91 -13.30 6.55 4.02
N TRP A 92 -13.35 5.35 3.45
CA TRP A 92 -12.81 4.13 4.07
C TRP A 92 -11.29 4.22 4.21
N VAL A 93 -10.59 4.63 3.15
CA VAL A 93 -9.13 4.88 3.21
C VAL A 93 -8.77 5.96 4.24
N ARG A 94 -9.57 7.04 4.34
CA ARG A 94 -9.34 8.09 5.34
C ARG A 94 -9.56 7.58 6.76
N LEU A 95 -10.54 6.71 6.98
CA LEU A 95 -10.81 6.09 8.28
C LEU A 95 -9.61 5.24 8.73
N ASP A 96 -9.10 4.39 7.84
CA ASP A 96 -7.91 3.56 8.10
C ASP A 96 -6.71 4.43 8.42
N LEU A 97 -6.37 5.40 7.55
CA LEU A 97 -5.23 6.28 7.77
C LEU A 97 -5.35 7.13 9.04
N ASN A 98 -6.55 7.57 9.41
CA ASN A 98 -6.75 8.32 10.65
C ASN A 98 -6.57 7.44 11.88
N THR A 99 -6.96 6.17 11.81
CA THR A 99 -6.73 5.18 12.87
C THR A 99 -5.25 4.86 13.01
N LEU A 100 -4.56 4.59 11.89
CA LEU A 100 -3.13 4.28 11.86
C LEU A 100 -2.26 5.42 12.41
N LYS A 101 -2.68 6.69 12.27
CA LYS A 101 -1.97 7.85 12.87
C LYS A 101 -1.88 7.82 14.39
N LEU A 102 -2.74 7.05 15.05
CA LEU A 102 -2.81 6.93 16.50
C LEU A 102 -1.95 5.78 17.04
N LEU A 103 -1.30 5.02 16.16
CA LEU A 103 -0.52 3.84 16.50
C LEU A 103 0.96 4.10 16.24
N ASP A 104 1.82 3.57 17.12
CA ASP A 104 3.27 3.79 17.07
C ASP A 104 4.04 2.74 16.26
N ASN A 105 3.38 1.63 15.91
CA ASN A 105 3.98 0.46 15.27
C ASN A 105 3.42 0.21 13.87
N VAL A 106 3.35 1.29 13.09
CA VAL A 106 2.91 1.26 11.69
C VAL A 106 4.13 1.37 10.78
N GLU A 107 4.27 0.40 9.89
CA GLU A 107 5.24 0.42 8.80
C GLU A 107 4.50 0.68 7.50
N ILE A 108 4.91 1.73 6.77
CA ILE A 108 4.37 2.02 5.45
C ILE A 108 5.52 2.25 4.48
N LYS A 109 5.45 1.55 3.35
CA LYS A 109 6.38 1.74 2.25
C LYS A 109 5.62 2.08 0.98
N PHE A 110 5.98 3.20 0.39
CA PHE A 110 5.45 3.71 -0.86
C PHE A 110 6.33 3.26 -2.02
N PHE A 111 5.68 2.94 -3.14
CA PHE A 111 6.32 2.60 -4.41
C PHE A 111 5.74 3.52 -5.50
N SER A 112 6.62 4.29 -6.14
CA SER A 112 6.24 5.11 -7.29
C SER A 112 6.10 4.23 -8.52
N LEU A 113 4.95 4.32 -9.18
CA LEU A 113 4.66 3.61 -10.43
C LEU A 113 4.64 4.57 -11.63
N GLU A 114 4.67 5.88 -11.36
CA GLU A 114 4.88 6.92 -12.37
C GLU A 114 6.38 6.93 -12.77
N GLU A 115 6.65 6.98 -14.08
CA GLU A 115 8.01 7.15 -14.67
C GLU A 115 8.62 8.53 -14.38
#